data_AF-A0A0A1Z9E6-F1
#
_entry.id   AF-A0A0A1Z9E6-F1
#
_cell.length_a   1.000
_cell.length_b   1.000
_cell.length_c   1.000
_cell.angle_alpha   90.00
_cell.angle_beta   90.00
_cell.angle_gamma   90.00
#
_symmetry.space_group_name_H-M   'P 1'
#
loop_
_entity.id
_entity.type
_entity.pdbx_description
1 polymer ?
#
loop_
_entity_poly.entity_id
_entity_poly.type
_entity_poly.pdbx_seq_one_letter_code
_entity_poly.pdbx_strand_id
1 'polypeptide(L)'
;MKQMTFADAEYAGKRKQTRKELFLIEMDRVVPWKGLIALIEPHYPKGEGGRPAYPLMAMLRVHLLQNWFGYSDPAMEEALYETTILRQFAGLNLERIPDETTILNFRRLLEKHELAAGILAVINGYLGDRGLSLRQGTIVDATLINAPSSTKN
;
A
#
# COMPACT_ATOMS: atom_id res chain seq x y z
N MET A 1 13.83 -4.07 -29.28
CA MET A 1 14.85 -4.15 -28.21
C MET A 1 15.13 -2.72 -27.75
N LYS A 2 14.87 -2.39 -26.48
CA LYS A 2 15.17 -1.05 -25.93
C LYS A 2 16.67 -1.04 -25.60
N GLN A 3 17.43 -0.19 -26.28
CA GLN A 3 18.85 -0.02 -26.06
C GLN A 3 19.05 0.67 -24.71
N MET A 4 19.54 -0.07 -23.70
CA MET A 4 19.94 0.51 -22.41
C MET A 4 21.12 1.43 -22.63
N THR A 5 21.03 2.66 -22.14
CA THR A 5 22.15 3.60 -22.20
C THR A 5 23.20 3.24 -21.14
N PHE A 6 24.44 3.72 -21.31
CA PHE A 6 25.52 3.47 -20.36
C PHE A 6 25.17 3.99 -18.94
N ALA A 7 24.41 5.08 -18.87
CA ALA A 7 23.88 5.63 -17.61
C ALA A 7 22.82 4.72 -16.97
N ASP A 8 21.97 4.05 -17.77
CA ASP A 8 20.99 3.07 -17.26
C ASP A 8 21.68 1.82 -16.69
N ALA A 9 22.79 1.38 -17.30
CA ALA A 9 23.59 0.26 -16.83
C ALA A 9 24.39 0.59 -15.56
N GLU A 10 24.92 1.81 -15.45
CA GLU A 10 25.67 2.26 -14.28
C GLU A 10 24.76 2.44 -13.04
N TYR A 11 23.50 2.86 -13.25
CA TYR A 11 22.49 2.95 -12.20
C TYR A 11 21.92 1.58 -11.79
N ALA A 12 21.79 0.64 -12.72
CA ALA A 12 21.25 -0.69 -12.44
C ALA A 12 22.08 -1.49 -11.43
N GLY A 13 23.41 -1.27 -11.38
CA GLY A 13 24.31 -1.97 -10.47
C GLY A 13 24.53 -1.32 -9.09
N LYS A 14 24.10 -0.06 -8.90
CA LYS A 14 24.41 0.74 -7.68
C LYS A 14 23.21 1.44 -7.05
N ARG A 15 21.98 1.06 -7.41
CA ARG A 15 20.79 1.67 -6.79
C ARG A 15 20.67 1.22 -5.34
N LYS A 16 20.94 2.15 -4.42
CA LYS A 16 20.66 1.96 -2.99
C LYS A 16 19.17 1.67 -2.83
N GLN A 17 18.84 0.48 -2.34
CA GLN A 17 17.48 0.15 -1.97
C GLN A 17 17.04 1.05 -0.81
N THR A 18 15.95 1.79 -1.00
CA THR A 18 15.51 2.76 0.00
C THR A 18 14.80 2.06 1.16
N ARG A 19 14.77 2.69 2.34
CA ARG A 19 13.98 2.18 3.48
C ARG A 19 12.51 1.97 3.10
N LYS A 20 11.94 2.90 2.32
CA LYS A 20 10.57 2.83 1.80
C LYS A 20 10.38 1.59 0.91
N GLU A 21 11.32 1.32 0.03
CA GLU A 21 11.26 0.15 -0.87
C GLU A 21 11.40 -1.18 -0.11
N LEU A 22 12.31 -1.27 0.86
CA LEU A 22 12.42 -2.43 1.75
C LEU A 22 11.12 -2.67 2.52
N PHE A 23 10.54 -1.60 3.07
CA PHE A 23 9.25 -1.66 3.77
C PHE A 23 8.14 -2.21 2.87
N LEU A 24 8.02 -1.73 1.63
CA LEU A 24 7.00 -2.19 0.69
C LEU A 24 7.18 -3.66 0.30
N ILE A 25 8.43 -4.11 0.11
CA ILE A 25 8.71 -5.53 -0.17
C ILE A 25 8.31 -6.41 1.01
N GLU A 26 8.58 -5.97 2.24
CA GLU A 26 8.16 -6.70 3.44
C GLU A 26 6.63 -6.73 3.54
N MET A 27 5.95 -5.59 3.37
CA MET A 27 4.49 -5.52 3.39
C MET A 27 3.82 -6.36 2.30
N ASP A 28 4.40 -6.45 1.11
CA ASP A 28 3.87 -7.31 0.05
C ASP A 28 3.85 -8.79 0.47
N ARG A 29 4.81 -9.21 1.30
CA ARG A 29 4.91 -10.58 1.82
C ARG A 29 4.01 -10.83 3.03
N VAL A 30 3.89 -9.85 3.93
CA VAL A 30 3.17 -10.03 5.19
C VAL A 30 1.70 -9.67 5.12
N VAL A 31 1.25 -8.80 4.23
CA VAL A 31 -0.18 -8.47 4.17
C VAL A 31 -0.98 -9.68 3.65
N PRO A 32 -2.05 -10.12 4.34
CA PRO A 32 -2.87 -11.25 3.90
C PRO A 32 -3.83 -10.85 2.76
N TRP A 33 -3.27 -10.53 1.59
CA TRP A 33 -3.99 -9.94 0.45
C TRP A 33 -5.28 -10.69 0.08
N LYS A 34 -5.21 -12.02 -0.03
CA LYS A 34 -6.38 -12.83 -0.41
C LYS A 34 -7.54 -12.69 0.58
N GLY A 35 -7.24 -12.69 1.88
CA GLY A 35 -8.26 -12.53 2.93
C GLY A 35 -8.89 -11.14 2.88
N LEU A 36 -8.08 -10.10 2.70
CA LEU A 36 -8.59 -8.73 2.59
C LEU A 36 -9.44 -8.52 1.33
N ILE A 37 -9.03 -9.09 0.19
CA ILE A 37 -9.81 -9.02 -1.05
C ILE A 37 -11.16 -9.70 -0.88
N ALA A 38 -11.20 -10.89 -0.28
CA ALA A 38 -12.45 -11.63 -0.07
C ALA A 38 -13.46 -10.87 0.79
N LEU A 39 -13.00 -10.01 1.72
CA LEU A 39 -13.87 -9.16 2.53
C LEU A 39 -14.49 -8.00 1.72
N ILE A 40 -13.78 -7.48 0.72
CA ILE A 40 -14.20 -6.28 -0.03
C ILE A 40 -14.92 -6.64 -1.33
N GLU A 41 -14.54 -7.76 -1.96
CA GLU A 41 -15.04 -8.22 -3.26
C GLU A 41 -16.57 -8.25 -3.38
N PRO A 42 -17.35 -8.67 -2.37
CA PRO A 42 -18.82 -8.67 -2.46
C PRO A 42 -19.44 -7.28 -2.66
N HIS A 43 -18.74 -6.23 -2.24
CA HIS A 43 -19.21 -4.84 -2.27
C HIS A 43 -18.59 -4.04 -3.42
N TYR A 44 -17.56 -4.58 -4.07
CA TYR A 44 -16.81 -3.87 -5.10
C TYR A 44 -17.55 -3.91 -6.45
N PRO A 45 -17.62 -2.77 -7.19
CA PRO A 45 -18.35 -2.72 -8.45
C PRO A 45 -17.75 -3.65 -9.50
N LYS A 46 -18.61 -4.48 -10.12
CA LYS A 46 -18.23 -5.46 -11.15
C LYS A 46 -18.14 -4.89 -12.57
N GLY A 47 -18.30 -3.58 -12.73
CA GLY A 47 -18.13 -2.89 -14.02
C GLY A 47 -19.39 -2.88 -14.90
N GLU A 48 -20.58 -2.88 -14.30
CA GLU A 48 -21.84 -2.74 -15.06
C GLU A 48 -22.08 -1.25 -15.41
N GLY A 49 -21.42 -0.79 -16.48
CA GLY A 49 -21.64 0.51 -17.13
C GLY A 49 -20.55 1.57 -16.89
N GLY A 50 -19.95 2.09 -17.97
CA GLY A 50 -18.99 3.19 -17.94
C GLY A 50 -17.51 2.76 -18.04
N ARG A 51 -16.60 3.65 -17.60
CA ARG A 51 -15.15 3.38 -17.55
C ARG A 51 -14.91 2.18 -16.61
N PRO A 52 -14.17 1.14 -17.02
CA PRO A 52 -13.94 -0.04 -16.18
C PRO A 52 -13.42 0.36 -14.80
N ALA A 53 -13.93 -0.27 -13.74
CA ALA A 53 -13.42 -0.07 -12.39
C ALA A 53 -11.91 -0.39 -12.33
N TYR A 54 -11.18 0.25 -11.41
CA TYR A 54 -9.80 -0.16 -11.16
C TYR A 54 -9.79 -1.58 -10.57
N PRO A 55 -8.74 -2.39 -10.80
CA PRO A 55 -8.61 -3.67 -10.12
C PRO A 55 -8.69 -3.47 -8.61
N LEU A 56 -9.52 -4.26 -7.92
CA LEU A 56 -9.70 -4.16 -6.46
C LEU A 56 -8.37 -4.27 -5.71
N MET A 57 -7.49 -5.16 -6.19
CA MET A 57 -6.14 -5.33 -5.66
C MET A 57 -5.29 -4.07 -5.71
N ALA A 58 -5.43 -3.26 -6.77
CA ALA A 58 -4.72 -1.99 -6.91
C ALA A 58 -5.28 -0.95 -5.93
N MET A 59 -6.61 -0.81 -5.86
CA MET A 59 -7.25 0.13 -4.93
C MET A 59 -6.99 -0.19 -3.46
N LEU A 60 -6.99 -1.48 -3.09
CA LEU A 60 -6.61 -1.92 -1.75
C LEU A 60 -5.18 -1.52 -1.42
N ARG A 61 -4.23 -1.72 -2.35
CA ARG A 61 -2.84 -1.30 -2.15
C ARG A 61 -2.71 0.22 -2.01
N VAL A 62 -3.41 0.99 -2.84
CA VAL A 62 -3.46 2.46 -2.71
C VAL A 62 -3.97 2.87 -1.34
N HIS A 63 -5.06 2.25 -0.86
CA HIS A 63 -5.60 2.54 0.46
C HIS A 63 -4.60 2.22 1.60
N LEU A 64 -3.89 1.08 1.51
CA LEU A 64 -2.86 0.76 2.48
C LEU A 64 -1.68 1.73 2.42
N LEU A 65 -1.25 2.15 1.23
CA LEU A 65 -0.23 3.19 1.06
C LEU A 65 -0.64 4.51 1.74
N GLN A 66 -1.91 4.91 1.62
CA GLN A 66 -2.43 6.08 2.34
C GLN A 66 -2.29 5.94 3.84
N ASN A 67 -2.75 4.81 4.39
CA ASN A 67 -2.69 4.55 5.82
C ASN A 67 -1.25 4.46 6.32
N TRP A 68 -0.36 3.93 5.50
CA TRP A 68 1.03 3.70 5.84
C TRP A 68 1.85 4.99 5.91
N PHE A 69 1.75 5.80 4.87
CA PHE A 69 2.54 7.02 4.73
C PHE A 69 1.79 8.30 5.13
N GLY A 70 0.55 8.16 5.60
CA GLY A 70 -0.28 9.29 6.05
C GLY A 70 -0.73 10.20 4.90
N TYR A 71 -0.92 9.66 3.69
CA TYR A 71 -1.36 10.45 2.55
C TYR A 71 -2.87 10.71 2.60
N SER A 72 -3.26 11.97 2.35
CA SER A 72 -4.63 12.32 1.96
C SER A 72 -4.93 11.82 0.54
N ASP A 73 -6.16 12.00 0.06
CA ASP A 73 -6.53 11.61 -1.32
C ASP A 73 -5.77 12.38 -2.39
N PRO A 74 -5.69 13.72 -2.34
CA PRO A 74 -4.89 14.47 -3.31
C PRO A 74 -3.41 14.08 -3.24
N ALA A 75 -2.87 13.96 -2.03
CA ALA A 75 -1.45 13.64 -1.85
C ALA A 75 -1.11 12.23 -2.35
N MET A 76 -2.05 11.28 -2.26
CA MET A 76 -1.85 9.93 -2.77
C MET A 76 -1.88 9.90 -4.30
N GLU A 77 -2.79 10.65 -4.93
CA GLU A 77 -2.78 10.82 -6.39
C GLU A 77 -1.43 11.38 -6.86
N GLU A 78 -0.98 12.51 -6.30
CA GLU A 78 0.31 13.12 -6.62
C GLU A 78 1.47 12.14 -6.41
N ALA A 79 1.47 11.42 -5.28
CA ALA A 79 2.51 10.44 -4.97
C ALA A 79 2.55 9.27 -5.96
N LEU A 80 1.41 8.85 -6.55
CA LEU A 80 1.36 7.83 -7.61
C LEU A 80 1.94 8.33 -8.93
N TYR A 81 1.87 9.63 -9.23
CA TYR A 81 2.54 10.22 -10.39
C TYR A 81 4.05 10.31 -10.17
N GLU A 82 4.48 10.85 -9.03
CA GLU A 82 5.88 11.20 -8.76
C GLU A 82 6.73 10.00 -8.35
N THR A 83 6.18 9.08 -7.55
CA THR A 83 6.97 8.02 -6.90
C THR A 83 6.74 6.67 -7.56
N THR A 84 7.62 6.31 -8.48
CA THR A 84 7.57 5.05 -9.23
C THR A 84 7.41 3.81 -8.35
N ILE A 85 8.10 3.73 -7.19
CA ILE A 85 8.00 2.55 -6.31
C ILE A 85 6.61 2.37 -5.69
N LEU A 86 5.88 3.46 -5.40
CA LEU A 86 4.51 3.39 -4.87
C LEU A 86 3.55 2.90 -5.96
N ARG A 87 3.69 3.46 -7.16
CA ARG A 87 2.91 3.08 -8.33
C ARG A 87 3.12 1.62 -8.71
N GLN A 88 4.38 1.17 -8.72
CA GLN A 88 4.73 -0.23 -8.98
C GLN A 88 4.18 -1.17 -7.90
N PHE A 89 4.32 -0.79 -6.62
CA PHE A 89 3.75 -1.57 -5.53
C PHE A 89 2.24 -1.75 -5.73
N ALA A 90 1.51 -0.67 -6.06
CA ALA A 90 0.07 -0.73 -6.34
C ALA A 90 -0.31 -1.49 -7.63
N GLY A 91 0.65 -1.94 -8.44
CA GLY A 91 0.40 -2.61 -9.71
C GLY A 91 -0.17 -1.68 -10.78
N LEU A 92 0.06 -0.37 -10.65
CA LEU A 92 -0.44 0.66 -11.57
C LEU A 92 0.64 1.08 -12.56
N ASN A 93 0.21 1.70 -13.67
CA ASN A 93 1.08 2.30 -14.67
C ASN A 93 0.69 3.77 -14.90
N LEU A 94 1.50 4.52 -15.67
CA LEU A 94 1.24 5.95 -15.94
C LEU A 94 0.06 6.20 -16.89
N GLU A 95 -0.42 5.18 -17.61
CA GLU A 95 -1.54 5.34 -18.54
C GLU A 95 -2.87 5.54 -17.80
N ARG A 96 -2.95 5.02 -16.57
CA ARG A 96 -4.17 5.06 -15.78
C ARG A 96 -3.88 5.06 -14.28
N ILE A 97 -3.81 6.26 -13.71
CA ILE A 97 -3.69 6.50 -12.26
C ILE A 97 -5.07 6.90 -11.70
N PRO A 98 -5.50 6.32 -10.56
CA PRO A 98 -6.73 6.75 -9.89
C PRO A 98 -6.57 8.17 -9.39
N ASP A 99 -7.50 9.03 -9.76
CA ASP A 99 -7.59 10.39 -9.25
C ASP A 99 -8.10 10.43 -7.81
N GLU A 100 -8.00 11.59 -7.16
CA GLU A 100 -8.49 11.86 -5.81
C GLU A 100 -9.91 11.33 -5.61
N THR A 101 -10.80 11.61 -6.57
CA THR A 101 -12.21 11.23 -6.46
C THR A 101 -12.42 9.72 -6.50
N THR A 102 -11.60 9.00 -7.28
CA THR A 102 -11.59 7.55 -7.35
C THR A 102 -11.12 6.95 -6.02
N ILE A 103 -10.05 7.51 -5.44
CA ILE A 103 -9.51 7.09 -4.14
C ILE A 103 -10.53 7.35 -3.02
N LEU A 104 -11.16 8.52 -3.03
CA LEU A 104 -12.23 8.90 -2.10
C LEU A 104 -13.42 7.93 -2.17
N ASN A 105 -13.88 7.59 -3.37
CA ASN A 105 -14.99 6.67 -3.56
C ASN A 105 -14.69 5.28 -3.02
N PHE A 106 -13.44 4.81 -3.15
CA PHE A 106 -13.03 3.55 -2.55
C PHE A 106 -13.04 3.59 -1.02
N ARG A 107 -12.53 4.66 -0.40
CA ARG A 107 -12.59 4.79 1.07
C ARG A 107 -14.04 4.82 1.57
N ARG A 108 -14.90 5.60 0.92
CA ARG A 108 -16.33 5.65 1.26
C ARG A 108 -17.01 4.30 1.13
N LEU A 109 -16.61 3.47 0.15
CA LEU A 109 -17.08 2.09 0.04
C LEU A 109 -16.67 1.27 1.27
N LEU A 110 -15.40 1.36 1.69
CA LEU A 110 -14.92 0.65 2.88
C LEU A 110 -15.63 1.14 4.16
N GLU A 111 -15.84 2.44 4.32
CA GLU A 111 -16.55 3.05 5.45
C GLU A 111 -18.01 2.63 5.50
N LYS A 112 -18.72 2.72 4.36
CA LYS A 112 -20.14 2.35 4.24
C LYS A 112 -20.41 0.90 4.65
N HIS A 113 -19.46 0.01 4.41
CA HIS A 113 -19.55 -1.41 4.73
C HIS A 113 -18.78 -1.79 6.00
N GLU A 114 -18.32 -0.81 6.78
CA GLU A 114 -17.58 -0.99 8.04
C GLU A 114 -16.30 -1.87 7.90
N LEU A 115 -15.76 -1.95 6.68
CA LEU A 115 -14.63 -2.82 6.33
C LEU A 115 -13.29 -2.24 6.80
N ALA A 116 -13.20 -0.92 7.03
CA ALA A 116 -11.96 -0.29 7.46
C ALA A 116 -11.43 -0.88 8.77
N ALA A 117 -12.32 -1.11 9.75
CA ALA A 117 -11.97 -1.72 11.03
C ALA A 117 -11.59 -3.20 10.86
N GLY A 118 -12.33 -3.94 10.02
CA GLY A 118 -12.02 -5.35 9.72
C GLY A 118 -10.66 -5.53 9.04
N ILE A 119 -10.33 -4.68 8.07
CA ILE A 119 -9.03 -4.68 7.39
C ILE A 119 -7.90 -4.41 8.40
N LEU A 120 -8.05 -3.39 9.24
CA LEU A 120 -7.05 -3.06 10.24
C LEU A 120 -6.87 -4.20 11.27
N ALA A 121 -7.95 -4.83 11.71
CA ALA A 121 -7.91 -5.94 12.64
C ALA A 121 -7.20 -7.16 12.05
N VAL A 122 -7.49 -7.51 10.79
CA VAL A 122 -6.82 -8.62 10.09
C VAL A 122 -5.32 -8.37 9.94
N ILE A 123 -4.94 -7.14 9.58
CA ILE A 123 -3.52 -6.78 9.45
C ILE A 123 -2.85 -6.80 10.82
N ASN A 124 -3.47 -6.24 11.86
CA ASN A 124 -2.90 -6.22 13.21
C ASN A 124 -2.82 -7.61 13.85
N GLY A 125 -3.74 -8.52 13.57
CA GLY A 125 -3.61 -9.92 14.00
C GLY A 125 -2.37 -10.57 13.40
N TYR A 126 -2.19 -10.43 12.08
CA TYR A 126 -1.06 -11.03 11.37
C TYR A 126 0.30 -10.41 11.71
N LEU A 127 0.31 -9.10 11.99
CA LEU A 127 1.48 -8.39 12.48
C LEU A 127 1.78 -8.72 13.94
N GLY A 128 0.75 -8.88 14.78
CA GLY A 128 0.88 -9.26 16.18
C GLY A 128 1.59 -10.60 16.36
N ASP A 129 1.28 -11.59 15.51
CA ASP A 129 1.98 -12.88 15.45
C ASP A 129 3.49 -12.76 15.17
N ARG A 130 3.93 -11.61 14.65
CA ARG A 130 5.32 -11.28 14.32
C ARG A 130 5.92 -10.20 15.24
N GLY A 131 5.20 -9.81 16.30
CA GLY A 131 5.62 -8.75 17.22
C GLY A 131 5.52 -7.33 16.65
N LEU A 132 4.75 -7.14 15.57
CA LEU A 132 4.56 -5.86 14.88
C LEU A 132 3.13 -5.33 15.13
N SER A 133 2.90 -4.02 15.01
CA SER A 133 1.54 -3.44 15.08
C SER A 133 1.41 -2.17 14.24
N LEU A 134 0.20 -1.89 13.74
CA LEU A 134 -0.16 -0.65 13.07
C LEU A 134 -1.19 0.13 13.91
N ARG A 135 -0.96 1.44 14.07
CA ARG A 135 -1.98 2.36 14.59
C ARG A 135 -2.65 3.11 13.42
N GLN A 136 -3.93 3.41 13.59
CA GLN A 136 -4.71 4.16 12.61
C GLN A 136 -4.07 5.54 12.38
N GLY A 137 -3.72 5.87 11.13
CA GLY A 137 -3.21 7.18 10.73
C GLY A 137 -1.69 7.38 10.73
N THR A 138 -0.87 6.41 11.15
CA THR A 138 0.60 6.48 11.01
C THR A 138 1.18 5.07 11.19
N ILE A 139 2.07 4.62 10.29
CA ILE A 139 3.00 3.54 10.66
C ILE A 139 3.82 4.05 11.83
N VAL A 140 3.55 3.50 13.02
CA VAL A 140 4.55 3.49 14.08
C VAL A 140 5.48 2.34 13.74
N ASP A 141 6.71 2.70 13.41
CA ASP A 141 7.77 1.80 12.98
C ASP A 141 8.03 0.72 14.06
N ALA A 142 7.64 -0.53 13.79
CA ALA A 142 7.91 -1.66 14.68
C ALA A 142 9.39 -2.13 14.61
N THR A 143 10.21 -1.52 13.75
CA THR A 143 11.67 -1.69 13.71
C THR A 143 12.45 -0.50 14.30
N LEU A 144 11.78 0.54 14.81
CA LEU A 144 12.41 1.72 15.43
C LEU A 144 12.19 1.80 16.94
N ILE A 145 11.86 0.68 17.56
CA ILE A 145 12.21 0.45 18.95
C ILE A 145 13.31 -0.60 18.89
N ASN A 146 14.56 -0.13 18.87
CA ASN A 146 15.60 -0.85 19.61
C ASN A 146 14.94 -1.18 20.95
N ALA A 147 14.62 -2.45 21.19
CA ALA A 147 14.43 -2.90 22.55
C ALA A 147 15.68 -2.41 23.29
N PRO A 148 15.58 -1.52 24.30
CA PRO A 148 16.64 -1.51 25.29
C PRO A 148 16.62 -2.94 25.82
N SER A 149 17.73 -3.65 25.64
CA SER A 149 17.99 -4.85 26.43
C SER A 149 17.76 -4.44 27.88
N SER A 150 16.63 -4.84 28.45
CA SER A 150 16.34 -4.61 29.86
C SER A 150 17.14 -5.66 30.63
N THR A 151 18.45 -5.43 30.69
CA THR A 151 19.24 -5.89 31.83
C THR A 151 18.86 -4.98 32.98
N LYS A 152 18.01 -5.47 33.89
CA LYS A 152 18.09 -5.10 35.31
C LYS A 152 17.32 -6.08 36.19
N ASN A 153 18.12 -6.65 37.10
CA ASN A 153 17.84 -7.42 38.31
C ASN A 153 17.61 -8.92 38.14
#